data_AF-A0A4Q2R571-F1
#
_entry.id   AF-A0A4Q2R571-F1
#
_cell.length_a   1.000
_cell.length_b   1.000
_cell.length_c   1.000
_cell.angle_alpha   90.00
_cell.angle_beta   90.00
_cell.angle_gamma   90.00
#
_symmetry.space_group_name_H-M   'P 1'
#
loop_
_entity.id
_entity.type
_entity.pdbx_description
1 polymer ?
#
loop_
_entity_poly.entity_id
_entity_poly.type
_entity_poly.pdbx_seq_one_letter_code
_entity_poly.pdbx_strand_id
1 'polypeptide(L)'
;MPKVTISRRLALSFTAVVAGVLVMCGVIYASTQRLAEAEAAAAVSHDLSSAVTQGQIEMLDQMNLIRTYVVTQDAAVLDRARERQGRFDKQVDLARGLAARHEQVIPLIDALQTAYASWRTEVADPEINLAGDPATVGKAMKLVGGAVARLREKDVAAKAAVVLSTMRQWATEEQAASATALRVTTVMLVAGGLLTAGLAALMGWRLSRTIAAPVRGMTAAMDRLAAGDQSVAIPALGRRDEIGTMAAALQRFKEDALRARALEAEAGAARRAADAERARAEADRAEAAHQQAEVVGAIADGLDRLAHGDLVSRLDRAFASEYEKLRADFNGALARLQQTLAMVAQNSGAIRSGTGEITSAADDLSRRTEQQAASLEETAAALDEITATVRKTAEGARHADAAVRKAKAGAEDSGRVVRQAVEAMNG
;
A
#
# COMPACT_ATOMS: atom_id res chain seq x y z
N MET A 1 -22.56 22.66 9.98
CA MET A 1 -23.14 22.44 8.64
C MET A 1 -23.40 20.95 8.44
N PRO A 2 -24.60 20.54 8.04
CA PRO A 2 -24.97 19.12 7.91
C PRO A 2 -24.09 18.38 6.89
N LYS A 3 -23.76 17.12 7.18
CA LYS A 3 -22.98 16.23 6.30
C LYS A 3 -23.79 15.97 5.02
N VAL A 4 -23.37 16.53 3.89
CA VAL A 4 -24.00 16.26 2.59
C VAL A 4 -23.20 15.20 1.87
N THR A 5 -23.72 13.98 1.88
CA THR A 5 -23.24 12.80 1.15
C THR A 5 -23.20 13.05 -0.35
N ILE A 6 -22.32 12.34 -1.07
CA ILE A 6 -22.25 12.40 -2.54
C ILE A 6 -23.61 12.07 -3.17
N SER A 7 -24.29 11.03 -2.65
CA SER A 7 -25.64 10.66 -3.11
C SER A 7 -26.64 11.80 -2.97
N ARG A 8 -26.60 12.57 -1.88
CA ARG A 8 -27.52 13.68 -1.67
C ARG A 8 -27.22 14.87 -2.59
N ARG A 9 -25.96 15.09 -2.97
CA ARG A 9 -25.61 16.11 -3.99
C ARG A 9 -26.09 15.71 -5.37
N LEU A 10 -25.86 14.45 -5.76
CA LEU A 10 -26.37 13.89 -7.01
C LEU A 10 -27.90 14.01 -7.10
N ALA A 11 -28.61 13.60 -6.04
CA ALA A 11 -30.05 13.71 -5.97
C ALA A 11 -30.52 15.17 -6.09
N LEU A 12 -29.94 16.10 -5.33
CA LEU A 12 -30.31 17.53 -5.41
C LEU A 12 -30.08 18.11 -6.81
N SER A 13 -28.96 17.80 -7.44
CA SER A 13 -28.66 18.28 -8.80
C SER A 13 -29.61 17.69 -9.84
N PHE A 14 -29.93 16.40 -9.74
CA PHE A 14 -30.88 15.77 -10.64
C PHE A 14 -32.30 16.31 -10.43
N THR A 15 -32.75 16.44 -9.18
CA THR A 15 -34.05 17.04 -8.84
C THR A 15 -34.15 18.48 -9.35
N ALA A 16 -33.09 19.29 -9.22
CA ALA A 16 -33.10 20.66 -9.72
C ALA A 16 -33.26 20.73 -11.25
N VAL A 17 -32.57 19.86 -11.99
CA VAL A 17 -32.70 19.79 -13.47
C VAL A 17 -34.10 19.31 -13.85
N VAL A 18 -34.60 18.24 -13.22
CA VAL A 18 -35.94 17.70 -13.50
C VAL A 18 -37.03 18.72 -13.16
N ALA A 19 -36.93 19.43 -12.04
CA ALA A 19 -37.88 20.49 -11.68
C ALA A 19 -37.88 21.62 -12.71
N GLY A 20 -36.69 22.03 -13.21
CA GLY A 20 -36.58 23.02 -14.28
C GLY A 20 -37.26 22.57 -15.58
N VAL A 21 -37.07 21.30 -15.96
CA VAL A 21 -37.74 20.72 -17.14
C VAL A 21 -39.25 20.65 -16.95
N LEU A 22 -39.74 20.25 -15.77
CA LEU A 22 -41.18 20.20 -15.49
C LEU A 22 -41.83 21.58 -15.56
N VAL A 23 -41.19 22.61 -15.02
CA VAL A 23 -41.65 24.00 -15.13
C VAL A 23 -41.71 24.43 -16.60
N MET A 24 -40.66 24.12 -17.37
CA MET A 24 -40.62 24.41 -18.81
C MET A 24 -41.75 23.71 -19.57
N CYS A 25 -41.98 22.43 -19.31
CA CYS A 25 -43.08 21.67 -19.91
C CYS A 25 -44.46 22.27 -19.53
N GLY A 26 -44.66 22.69 -18.28
CA GLY A 26 -45.89 23.35 -17.86
C GLY A 26 -46.15 24.68 -18.58
N VAL A 27 -45.10 25.50 -18.76
CA VAL A 27 -45.20 26.75 -19.52
C VAL A 27 -45.52 26.48 -20.99
N ILE A 28 -44.85 25.50 -21.62
CA ILE A 28 -45.13 25.11 -23.01
C ILE A 28 -46.56 24.60 -23.16
N TYR A 29 -47.04 23.78 -22.24
CA TYR A 29 -48.42 23.28 -22.25
C TYR A 29 -49.44 24.43 -22.13
N ALA A 30 -49.25 25.34 -21.18
CA ALA A 30 -50.13 26.50 -21.04
C ALA A 30 -50.11 27.41 -22.29
N SER A 31 -48.94 27.58 -22.91
CA SER A 31 -48.79 28.40 -24.12
C SER A 31 -49.46 27.76 -25.34
N THR A 32 -49.34 26.45 -25.50
CA THR A 32 -49.99 25.70 -26.59
C THR A 32 -51.50 25.67 -26.46
N GLN A 33 -52.05 25.59 -25.24
CA GLN A 33 -53.49 25.72 -25.02
C GLN A 33 -54.03 27.10 -25.44
N ARG A 34 -53.33 28.18 -25.08
CA ARG A 34 -53.70 29.54 -25.51
C ARG A 34 -53.64 29.71 -27.03
N LEU A 35 -52.67 29.07 -27.69
CA LEU A 35 -52.56 29.09 -29.14
C LEU A 35 -53.72 28.35 -29.80
N ALA A 36 -54.09 27.16 -29.29
CA ALA A 36 -55.19 26.37 -29.81
C ALA A 36 -56.54 27.10 -29.69
N GLU A 37 -56.77 27.82 -28.59
CA GLU A 37 -57.97 28.67 -28.41
C GLU A 37 -58.01 29.82 -29.42
N ALA A 38 -56.88 30.49 -29.65
CA ALA A 38 -56.79 31.59 -30.62
C ALA A 38 -56.96 31.11 -32.08
N GLU A 39 -56.43 29.94 -32.43
CA GLU A 39 -56.64 29.34 -33.75
C GLU A 39 -58.09 28.89 -33.97
N ALA A 40 -58.72 28.29 -32.95
CA ALA A 40 -60.11 27.86 -33.04
C ALA A 40 -61.06 29.04 -33.26
N ALA A 41 -60.82 30.17 -32.60
CA ALA A 41 -61.65 31.35 -32.77
C ALA A 41 -61.37 32.08 -34.11
N ALA A 42 -60.11 32.10 -34.58
CA ALA A 42 -59.78 32.56 -35.93
C ALA A 42 -60.49 31.75 -37.04
N ALA A 43 -60.59 30.44 -36.86
CA ALA A 43 -61.31 29.55 -37.79
C ALA A 43 -62.81 29.89 -37.88
N VAL A 44 -63.45 30.18 -36.74
CA VAL A 44 -64.87 30.59 -36.71
C VAL A 44 -65.06 31.92 -37.46
N SER A 45 -64.18 32.90 -37.26
CA SER A 45 -64.23 34.18 -37.96
C SER A 45 -64.09 34.02 -39.48
N HIS A 46 -63.19 33.15 -39.92
CA HIS A 46 -63.02 32.79 -41.33
C HIS A 46 -64.28 32.14 -41.93
N ASP A 47 -64.82 31.12 -41.26
CA ASP A 47 -65.99 30.37 -41.73
C ASP A 47 -67.25 31.26 -41.78
N LEU A 48 -67.39 32.15 -40.79
CA LEU A 48 -68.47 33.13 -40.74
C LEU A 48 -68.36 34.14 -41.90
N SER A 49 -67.18 34.69 -42.14
CA SER A 49 -66.91 35.58 -43.28
C SER A 49 -67.19 34.89 -44.62
N SER A 50 -66.83 33.60 -44.74
CA SER A 50 -67.11 32.76 -45.91
C SER A 50 -68.62 32.59 -46.13
N ALA A 51 -69.38 32.24 -45.08
CA ALA A 51 -70.83 32.09 -45.15
C ALA A 51 -71.53 33.38 -45.60
N VAL A 52 -71.14 34.53 -45.03
CA VAL A 52 -71.68 35.85 -45.42
C VAL A 52 -71.33 36.19 -46.86
N THR A 53 -70.09 35.93 -47.28
CA THR A 53 -69.64 36.17 -48.68
C THR A 53 -70.42 35.30 -49.66
N GLN A 54 -70.61 34.02 -49.36
CA GLN A 54 -71.41 33.11 -50.17
C GLN A 54 -72.88 33.53 -50.21
N GLY A 55 -73.46 33.96 -49.08
CA GLY A 55 -74.79 34.53 -49.03
C GLY A 55 -74.91 35.75 -49.96
N GLN A 56 -73.94 36.67 -49.93
CA GLN A 56 -73.94 37.83 -50.82
C GLN A 56 -73.91 37.42 -52.31
N ILE A 57 -73.15 36.37 -52.67
CA ILE A 57 -73.13 35.84 -54.04
C ILE A 57 -74.50 35.29 -54.44
N GLU A 58 -75.10 34.43 -53.62
CA GLU A 58 -76.42 33.83 -53.89
C GLU A 58 -77.51 34.89 -54.08
N MET A 59 -77.47 35.95 -53.28
CA MET A 59 -78.37 37.09 -53.36
C MET A 59 -78.18 37.91 -54.64
N LEU A 60 -76.94 38.24 -55.01
CA LEU A 60 -76.65 38.96 -56.26
C LEU A 60 -77.05 38.14 -57.49
N ASP A 61 -76.80 36.83 -57.46
CA ASP A 61 -77.24 35.91 -58.51
C ASP A 61 -78.77 35.87 -58.62
N GLN A 62 -79.49 35.86 -57.50
CA GLN A 62 -80.94 35.94 -57.52
C GLN A 62 -81.43 37.27 -58.13
N MET A 63 -80.87 38.40 -57.70
CA MET A 63 -81.21 39.72 -58.26
C MET A 63 -81.07 39.72 -59.79
N ASN A 64 -79.97 39.15 -60.29
CA ASN A 64 -79.71 39.02 -61.71
C ASN A 64 -80.70 38.07 -62.40
N LEU A 65 -81.01 36.91 -61.81
CA LEU A 65 -81.97 35.95 -62.38
C LEU A 65 -83.39 36.51 -62.42
N ILE A 66 -83.82 37.28 -61.43
CA ILE A 66 -85.12 37.97 -61.47
C ILE A 66 -85.15 38.98 -62.61
N ARG A 67 -84.09 39.77 -62.78
CA ARG A 67 -83.95 40.67 -63.92
C ARG A 67 -84.02 39.91 -65.26
N THR A 68 -83.37 38.75 -65.34
CA THR A 68 -83.45 37.87 -66.52
C THR A 68 -84.87 37.34 -66.74
N TYR A 69 -85.58 36.94 -65.68
CA TYR A 69 -86.97 36.49 -65.76
C TYR A 69 -87.90 37.61 -66.24
N VAL A 70 -87.73 38.85 -65.78
CA VAL A 70 -88.53 40.00 -66.25
C VAL A 70 -88.41 40.19 -67.77
N VAL A 71 -87.25 39.88 -68.35
CA VAL A 71 -87.01 40.01 -69.80
C VAL A 71 -87.47 38.78 -70.58
N THR A 72 -87.24 37.58 -70.04
CA THR A 72 -87.44 36.31 -70.76
C THR A 72 -88.80 35.67 -70.53
N GLN A 73 -89.44 35.98 -69.40
CA GLN A 73 -90.66 35.34 -68.87
C GLN A 73 -90.55 33.81 -68.75
N ASP A 74 -89.33 33.26 -68.69
CA ASP A 74 -89.07 31.83 -68.57
C ASP A 74 -89.21 31.35 -67.13
N ALA A 75 -90.20 30.48 -66.87
CA ALA A 75 -90.45 29.90 -65.55
C ALA A 75 -89.22 29.16 -64.98
N ALA A 76 -88.38 28.55 -65.82
CA ALA A 76 -87.17 27.86 -65.37
C ALA A 76 -86.11 28.82 -64.82
N VAL A 77 -86.10 30.08 -65.27
CA VAL A 77 -85.25 31.14 -64.69
C VAL A 77 -85.77 31.56 -63.32
N LEU A 78 -87.09 31.70 -63.17
CA LEU A 78 -87.72 32.04 -61.89
C LEU A 78 -87.50 30.95 -60.83
N ASP A 79 -87.59 29.68 -61.20
CA ASP A 79 -87.33 28.58 -60.27
C ASP A 79 -85.88 28.57 -59.79
N ARG A 80 -84.91 28.81 -60.70
CA ARG A 80 -83.51 29.02 -60.31
C ARG A 80 -83.33 30.21 -59.37
N ALA A 81 -84.08 31.30 -59.56
CA ALA A 81 -84.05 32.44 -58.64
C ALA A 81 -84.58 32.07 -57.24
N ARG A 82 -85.65 31.27 -57.15
CA ARG A 82 -86.17 30.75 -55.88
C ARG A 82 -85.18 29.80 -55.19
N GLU A 83 -84.46 28.98 -55.96
CA GLU A 83 -83.39 28.15 -55.39
C GLU A 83 -82.25 29.00 -54.80
N ARG A 84 -81.86 30.09 -55.47
CA ARG A 84 -80.86 31.04 -54.95
C ARG A 84 -81.31 31.67 -53.64
N GLN A 85 -82.59 32.05 -53.52
CA GLN A 85 -83.16 32.49 -52.24
C GLN A 85 -83.01 31.44 -51.14
N GLY A 86 -83.39 30.19 -51.41
CA GLY A 86 -83.26 29.12 -50.42
C GLY A 86 -81.80 28.83 -50.04
N ARG A 87 -80.83 29.04 -50.95
CA ARG A 87 -79.40 28.97 -50.64
C ARG A 87 -78.94 30.15 -49.79
N PHE A 88 -79.41 31.37 -50.07
CA PHE A 88 -79.15 32.53 -49.22
C PHE A 88 -79.63 32.31 -47.79
N ASP A 89 -80.88 31.87 -47.61
CA ASP A 89 -81.46 31.62 -46.28
C ASP A 89 -80.62 30.60 -45.49
N LYS A 90 -80.16 29.53 -46.16
CA LYS A 90 -79.24 28.55 -45.56
C LYS A 90 -77.89 29.15 -45.15
N GLN A 91 -77.33 30.07 -45.94
CA GLN A 91 -76.09 30.75 -45.58
C GLN A 91 -76.28 31.71 -44.40
N VAL A 92 -77.43 32.37 -44.31
CA VAL A 92 -77.79 33.21 -43.15
C VAL A 92 -77.93 32.38 -41.87
N ASP A 93 -78.60 31.22 -41.95
CA ASP A 93 -78.74 30.31 -40.81
C ASP A 93 -77.40 29.73 -40.38
N LEU A 94 -76.54 29.35 -41.34
CA LEU A 94 -75.17 28.92 -41.06
C LEU A 94 -74.36 30.04 -40.38
N ALA A 95 -74.41 31.25 -40.92
CA ALA A 95 -73.73 32.42 -40.34
C ALA A 95 -74.23 32.71 -38.92
N ARG A 96 -75.54 32.64 -38.67
CA ARG A 96 -76.13 32.82 -37.33
C ARG A 96 -75.67 31.72 -36.36
N GLY A 97 -75.60 30.46 -36.82
CA GLY A 97 -75.12 29.34 -36.02
C GLY A 97 -73.64 29.47 -35.64
N LEU A 98 -72.79 29.90 -36.58
CA LEU A 98 -71.36 30.16 -36.32
C LEU A 98 -71.16 31.39 -35.42
N ALA A 99 -72.02 32.40 -35.54
CA ALA A 99 -72.00 33.62 -34.72
C ALA A 99 -72.46 33.42 -33.27
N ALA A 100 -72.88 32.22 -32.84
CA ALA A 100 -73.34 31.97 -31.47
C ALA A 100 -72.29 32.29 -30.38
N ARG A 101 -71.00 32.27 -30.73
CA ARG A 101 -69.89 32.69 -29.84
C ARG A 101 -69.54 34.18 -29.94
N HIS A 102 -70.11 34.89 -30.92
CA HIS A 102 -69.86 36.30 -31.23
C HIS A 102 -71.18 37.05 -31.32
N GLU A 103 -71.84 37.24 -30.17
CA GLU A 103 -73.19 37.84 -30.08
C GLU A 103 -73.29 39.22 -30.77
N GLN A 104 -72.19 39.96 -30.88
CA GLN A 104 -72.13 41.28 -31.52
C GLN A 104 -72.44 41.26 -33.02
N VAL A 105 -72.33 40.09 -33.67
CA VAL A 105 -72.57 39.92 -35.12
C VAL A 105 -74.02 39.66 -35.43
N ILE A 106 -74.72 38.98 -34.52
CA ILE A 106 -76.09 38.51 -34.73
C ILE A 106 -76.99 39.68 -35.17
N PRO A 107 -76.96 40.86 -34.53
CA PRO A 107 -77.73 42.02 -34.99
C PRO A 107 -77.36 42.51 -36.40
N LEU A 108 -76.11 42.34 -36.84
CA LEU A 108 -75.65 42.72 -38.17
C LEU A 108 -76.18 41.74 -39.25
N ILE A 109 -76.17 40.44 -38.95
CA ILE A 109 -76.76 39.40 -39.79
C ILE A 109 -78.27 39.60 -39.88
N ASP A 110 -78.93 39.88 -38.77
CA ASP A 110 -80.38 40.15 -38.72
C ASP A 110 -80.74 41.40 -39.53
N ALA A 111 -79.92 42.45 -39.46
CA ALA A 111 -80.09 43.65 -40.26
C ALA A 111 -79.93 43.38 -41.77
N LEU A 112 -78.97 42.53 -42.16
CA LEU A 112 -78.80 42.08 -43.55
C LEU A 112 -80.01 41.27 -44.02
N GLN A 113 -80.48 40.32 -43.22
CA GLN A 113 -81.67 39.50 -43.53
C GLN A 113 -82.91 40.38 -43.68
N THR A 114 -83.08 41.39 -42.81
CA THR A 114 -84.19 42.35 -42.86
C THR A 114 -84.13 43.23 -44.11
N ALA A 115 -82.95 43.73 -44.47
CA ALA A 115 -82.76 44.51 -45.70
C ALA A 115 -83.08 43.66 -46.94
N TYR A 116 -82.63 42.41 -46.96
CA TYR A 116 -82.90 41.47 -48.05
C TYR A 116 -84.39 41.12 -48.15
N ALA A 117 -85.07 40.87 -47.02
CA ALA A 117 -86.51 40.66 -46.98
C ALA A 117 -87.27 41.89 -47.51
N SER A 118 -86.82 43.10 -47.17
CA SER A 118 -87.41 44.35 -47.68
C SER A 118 -87.22 44.50 -49.20
N TRP A 119 -86.03 44.17 -49.71
CA TRP A 119 -85.80 44.11 -51.16
C TRP A 119 -86.73 43.09 -51.83
N ARG A 120 -86.91 41.91 -51.22
CA ARG A 120 -87.79 40.88 -51.77
C ARG A 120 -89.24 41.38 -51.88
N THR A 121 -89.78 41.95 -50.81
CA THR A 121 -91.18 42.38 -50.78
C THR A 121 -91.45 43.64 -51.59
N GLU A 122 -90.50 44.57 -51.67
CA GLU A 122 -90.70 45.86 -52.33
C GLU A 122 -90.17 45.93 -53.77
N VAL A 123 -89.33 44.98 -54.18
CA VAL A 123 -88.70 44.95 -55.51
C VAL A 123 -88.99 43.63 -56.21
N ALA A 124 -88.53 42.50 -55.65
CA ALA A 124 -88.62 41.20 -56.30
C ALA A 124 -90.06 40.75 -56.53
N ASP A 125 -90.91 40.75 -55.49
CA ASP A 125 -92.30 40.27 -55.58
C ASP A 125 -93.12 41.11 -56.59
N PRO A 126 -93.07 42.46 -56.59
CA PRO A 126 -93.72 43.27 -57.63
C PRO A 126 -93.20 43.00 -59.05
N GLU A 127 -91.88 42.86 -59.23
CA GLU A 127 -91.28 42.57 -60.54
C GLU A 127 -91.70 41.19 -61.06
N ILE A 128 -91.66 40.15 -60.21
CA ILE A 128 -92.06 38.79 -60.55
C ILE A 128 -93.56 38.74 -60.89
N ASN A 129 -94.41 39.37 -60.08
CA ASN A 129 -95.87 39.36 -60.28
C ASN A 129 -96.27 40.06 -61.59
N LEU A 130 -95.67 41.23 -61.89
CA LEU A 130 -95.94 41.96 -63.13
C LEU A 130 -95.33 41.30 -64.37
N ALA A 131 -94.21 40.59 -64.23
CA ALA A 131 -93.59 39.85 -65.33
C ALA A 131 -94.32 38.53 -65.64
N GLY A 132 -95.10 37.98 -64.71
CA GLY A 132 -95.89 36.76 -64.92
C GLY A 132 -97.03 36.90 -65.93
N ASP A 133 -97.44 38.13 -66.27
CA ASP A 133 -98.44 38.42 -67.30
C ASP A 133 -97.81 39.21 -68.46
N PRO A 134 -97.84 38.70 -69.71
CA PRO A 134 -97.37 39.41 -70.91
C PRO A 134 -97.95 40.83 -71.07
N ALA A 135 -99.16 41.11 -70.59
CA ALA A 135 -99.77 42.44 -70.67
C ALA A 135 -99.12 43.45 -69.69
N THR A 136 -98.50 42.98 -68.61
CA THR A 136 -97.90 43.84 -67.57
C THR A 136 -96.38 43.83 -67.53
N VAL A 137 -95.71 43.01 -68.34
CA VAL A 137 -94.24 42.91 -68.39
C VAL A 137 -93.55 44.26 -68.67
N GLY A 138 -94.15 45.12 -69.50
CA GLY A 138 -93.63 46.47 -69.76
C GLY A 138 -93.65 47.39 -68.54
N LYS A 139 -94.52 47.13 -67.56
CA LYS A 139 -94.50 47.80 -66.25
C LYS A 139 -93.39 47.23 -65.36
N ALA A 140 -93.19 45.91 -65.36
CA ALA A 140 -92.09 45.25 -64.65
C ALA A 140 -90.72 45.77 -65.12
N MET A 141 -90.50 45.86 -66.44
CA MET A 141 -89.26 46.39 -67.02
C MET A 141 -88.94 47.84 -66.60
N LYS A 142 -89.96 48.67 -66.32
CA LYS A 142 -89.74 50.04 -65.81
C LYS A 142 -89.39 50.08 -64.32
N LEU A 143 -89.78 49.06 -63.56
CA LEU A 143 -89.41 48.93 -62.14
C LEU A 143 -87.98 48.43 -61.97
N VAL A 144 -87.53 47.56 -62.88
CA VAL A 144 -86.15 47.07 -62.92
C VAL A 144 -85.17 48.25 -62.95
N GLY A 145 -84.32 48.33 -61.93
CA GLY A 145 -83.34 49.41 -61.80
C GLY A 145 -83.95 50.78 -61.51
N GLY A 146 -85.22 50.86 -61.11
CA GLY A 146 -85.91 52.06 -60.67
C GLY A 146 -85.40 52.61 -59.34
N ALA A 147 -85.96 53.72 -58.87
CA ALA A 147 -85.48 54.39 -57.65
C ALA A 147 -85.59 53.49 -56.39
N VAL A 148 -86.70 52.76 -56.24
CA VAL A 148 -86.91 51.81 -55.12
C VAL A 148 -85.94 50.63 -55.22
N ALA A 149 -85.81 50.03 -56.41
CA ALA A 149 -84.87 48.93 -56.66
C ALA A 149 -83.43 49.33 -56.28
N ARG A 150 -82.94 50.46 -56.79
CA ARG A 150 -81.59 50.97 -56.48
C ARG A 150 -81.40 51.28 -54.99
N LEU A 151 -82.42 51.81 -54.32
CA LEU A 151 -82.35 52.10 -52.89
C LEU A 151 -82.21 50.82 -52.07
N ARG A 152 -83.05 49.80 -52.36
CA ARG A 152 -83.06 48.53 -51.64
C ARG A 152 -81.83 47.69 -51.94
N GLU A 153 -81.39 47.61 -53.20
CA GLU A 153 -80.13 46.95 -53.58
C GLU A 153 -78.93 47.59 -52.87
N LYS A 154 -78.89 48.94 -52.79
CA LYS A 154 -77.83 49.66 -52.07
C LYS A 154 -77.87 49.43 -50.56
N ASP A 155 -79.05 49.39 -49.94
CA ASP A 155 -79.20 49.12 -48.50
C ASP A 155 -78.69 47.72 -48.16
N VAL A 156 -79.12 46.72 -48.93
CA VAL A 156 -78.66 45.34 -48.81
C VAL A 156 -77.14 45.23 -48.96
N ALA A 157 -76.56 45.85 -50.00
CA ALA A 157 -75.11 45.88 -50.21
C ALA A 157 -74.37 46.58 -49.05
N ALA A 158 -74.95 47.67 -48.51
CA ALA A 158 -74.37 48.38 -47.37
C ALA A 158 -74.39 47.52 -46.09
N LYS A 159 -75.48 46.79 -45.81
CA LYS A 159 -75.54 45.86 -44.67
C LYS A 159 -74.54 44.72 -44.82
N ALA A 160 -74.43 44.12 -46.01
CA ALA A 160 -73.45 43.07 -46.28
C ALA A 160 -72.01 43.59 -46.09
N ALA A 161 -71.72 44.80 -46.59
CA ALA A 161 -70.41 45.43 -46.43
C ALA A 161 -70.06 45.69 -44.94
N VAL A 162 -71.03 46.12 -44.12
CA VAL A 162 -70.82 46.29 -42.68
C VAL A 162 -70.44 44.96 -42.04
N VAL A 163 -71.23 43.89 -42.25
CA VAL A 163 -70.94 42.55 -41.72
C VAL A 163 -69.54 42.10 -42.11
N LEU A 164 -69.18 42.17 -43.39
CA LEU A 164 -67.87 41.73 -43.89
C LEU A 164 -66.72 42.59 -43.36
N SER A 165 -66.91 43.91 -43.22
CA SER A 165 -65.88 44.80 -42.69
C SER A 165 -65.59 44.54 -41.21
N THR A 166 -66.63 44.29 -40.41
CA THR A 166 -66.50 43.92 -38.99
C THR A 166 -65.81 42.57 -38.84
N MET A 167 -66.20 41.57 -39.66
CA MET A 167 -65.52 40.27 -39.68
C MET A 167 -64.04 40.37 -40.01
N ARG A 168 -63.70 41.17 -41.03
CA ARG A 168 -62.30 41.37 -41.42
C ARG A 168 -61.49 42.03 -40.31
N GLN A 169 -62.03 43.04 -39.64
CA GLN A 169 -61.35 43.68 -38.51
C GLN A 169 -61.05 42.66 -37.41
N TRP A 170 -62.04 41.87 -37.01
CA TRP A 170 -61.82 40.86 -35.97
C TRP A 170 -60.87 39.75 -36.40
N ALA A 171 -60.99 39.24 -37.63
CA ALA A 171 -60.05 38.26 -38.17
C ALA A 171 -58.61 38.80 -38.12
N THR A 172 -58.39 40.08 -38.43
CA THR A 172 -57.06 40.69 -38.34
C THR A 172 -56.57 40.88 -36.91
N GLU A 173 -57.44 41.25 -35.98
CA GLU A 173 -57.11 41.39 -34.55
C GLU A 173 -56.72 40.03 -33.95
N GLU A 174 -57.48 38.99 -34.28
CA GLU A 174 -57.28 37.64 -33.80
C GLU A 174 -56.02 36.99 -34.40
N GLN A 175 -55.77 37.23 -35.70
CA GLN A 175 -54.55 36.79 -36.35
C GLN A 175 -53.31 37.50 -35.77
N ALA A 176 -53.42 38.78 -35.41
CA ALA A 176 -52.36 39.52 -34.73
C ALA A 176 -52.12 39.02 -33.29
N ALA A 177 -53.20 38.69 -32.56
CA ALA A 177 -53.12 38.10 -31.23
C ALA A 177 -52.43 36.71 -31.28
N SER A 178 -52.81 35.86 -32.23
CA SER A 178 -52.18 34.56 -32.47
C SER A 178 -50.70 34.69 -32.85
N ALA A 179 -50.34 35.60 -33.76
CA ALA A 179 -48.95 35.87 -34.11
C ALA A 179 -48.11 36.33 -32.91
N THR A 180 -48.70 37.13 -32.02
CA THR A 180 -48.05 37.56 -30.77
C THR A 180 -47.89 36.39 -29.81
N ALA A 181 -48.92 35.56 -29.65
CA ALA A 181 -48.87 34.34 -28.83
C ALA A 181 -47.78 33.37 -29.33
N LEU A 182 -47.64 33.19 -30.65
CA LEU A 182 -46.57 32.38 -31.26
C LEU A 182 -45.17 32.94 -30.95
N ARG A 183 -44.98 34.27 -31.04
CA ARG A 183 -43.71 34.92 -30.68
C ARG A 183 -43.38 34.73 -29.20
N VAL A 184 -44.35 34.96 -28.31
CA VAL A 184 -44.18 34.76 -26.86
C VAL A 184 -43.87 33.30 -26.56
N THR A 185 -44.55 32.36 -27.21
CA THR A 185 -44.30 30.91 -27.08
C THR A 185 -42.87 30.57 -27.51
N THR A 186 -42.43 31.06 -28.66
CA THR A 186 -41.07 30.84 -29.17
C THR A 186 -40.00 31.40 -28.21
N VAL A 187 -40.19 32.62 -27.72
CA VAL A 187 -39.27 33.24 -26.75
C VAL A 187 -39.23 32.46 -25.44
N MET A 188 -40.38 32.06 -24.89
CA MET A 188 -40.47 31.24 -23.68
C MET A 188 -39.78 29.87 -23.85
N LEU A 189 -39.93 29.25 -25.02
CA LEU A 189 -39.31 27.96 -25.33
C LEU A 189 -37.78 28.07 -25.44
N VAL A 190 -37.27 29.08 -26.16
CA VAL A 190 -35.83 29.32 -26.28
C VAL A 190 -35.23 29.73 -24.93
N ALA A 191 -35.86 30.67 -24.21
CA ALA A 191 -35.39 31.11 -22.90
C ALA A 191 -35.42 29.98 -21.86
N GLY A 192 -36.49 29.20 -21.81
CA GLY A 192 -36.61 28.03 -20.94
C GLY A 192 -35.60 26.93 -21.28
N GLY A 193 -35.38 26.68 -22.57
CA GLY A 193 -34.35 25.75 -23.05
C GLY A 193 -32.94 26.18 -22.66
N LEU A 194 -32.60 27.46 -22.84
CA LEU A 194 -31.30 28.01 -22.44
C LEU A 194 -31.09 27.98 -20.92
N LEU A 195 -32.14 28.30 -20.14
CA LEU A 195 -32.09 28.23 -18.67
C LEU A 195 -31.86 26.81 -18.16
N THR A 196 -32.59 25.83 -18.70
CA THR A 196 -32.44 24.41 -18.32
C THR A 196 -31.09 23.85 -18.76
N ALA A 197 -30.63 24.17 -19.97
CA ALA A 197 -29.30 23.79 -20.45
C ALA A 197 -28.18 24.42 -19.61
N GLY A 198 -28.30 25.71 -19.25
CA GLY A 198 -27.35 26.41 -18.38
C GLY A 198 -27.31 25.82 -16.97
N LEU A 199 -28.47 25.48 -16.39
CA LEU A 199 -28.55 24.81 -15.10
C LEU A 199 -27.90 23.43 -15.13
N ALA A 200 -28.15 22.65 -16.19
CA ALA A 200 -27.54 21.34 -16.39
C ALA A 200 -26.02 21.43 -16.55
N ALA A 201 -25.52 22.39 -17.34
CA ALA A 201 -24.09 22.63 -17.51
C ALA A 201 -23.41 23.06 -16.18
N LEU A 202 -24.05 23.96 -15.43
CA LEU A 202 -23.57 24.40 -14.12
C LEU A 202 -23.52 23.25 -13.11
N MET A 203 -24.57 22.42 -13.06
CA MET A 203 -24.59 21.24 -12.20
C MET A 203 -23.55 20.22 -12.62
N GLY A 204 -23.40 19.94 -13.92
CA GLY A 204 -22.37 19.05 -14.45
C GLY A 204 -20.96 19.50 -14.12
N TRP A 205 -20.66 20.80 -14.30
CA TRP A 205 -19.39 21.40 -13.91
C TRP A 205 -19.13 21.29 -12.41
N ARG A 206 -20.14 21.58 -11.58
CA ARG A 206 -20.05 21.46 -10.12
C ARG A 206 -19.81 20.02 -9.67
N LEU A 207 -20.52 19.04 -10.23
CA LEU A 207 -20.31 17.62 -9.91
C LEU A 207 -18.93 17.14 -10.34
N SER A 208 -18.48 17.51 -11.55
CA SER A 208 -17.16 17.15 -12.06
C SER A 208 -16.06 17.68 -11.13
N ARG A 209 -16.17 18.93 -10.67
CA ARG A 209 -15.18 19.55 -9.77
C ARG A 209 -15.25 19.03 -8.34
N THR A 210 -16.43 18.66 -7.83
CA THR A 210 -16.61 18.25 -6.43
C THR A 210 -16.50 16.75 -6.18
N ILE A 211 -16.74 15.93 -7.20
CA ILE A 211 -16.71 14.46 -7.13
C ILE A 211 -15.59 13.93 -8.02
N ALA A 212 -15.65 14.15 -9.33
CA ALA A 212 -14.78 13.46 -10.28
C ALA A 212 -13.29 13.85 -10.17
N ALA A 213 -12.98 15.14 -9.95
CA ALA A 213 -11.59 15.57 -9.77
C ALA A 213 -10.94 15.01 -8.50
N PRO A 214 -11.57 15.09 -7.30
CA PRO A 214 -11.04 14.46 -6.09
C PRO A 214 -10.91 12.94 -6.18
N VAL A 215 -11.86 12.23 -6.81
CA VAL A 215 -11.77 10.77 -7.00
C VAL A 215 -10.58 10.42 -7.89
N ARG A 216 -10.39 11.10 -9.03
CA ARG A 216 -9.21 10.91 -9.88
C ARG A 216 -7.90 11.20 -9.13
N GLY A 217 -7.87 12.24 -8.31
CA GLY A 217 -6.73 12.55 -7.47
C GLY A 217 -6.42 11.45 -6.45
N MET A 218 -7.46 10.87 -5.84
CA MET A 218 -7.31 9.74 -4.91
C MET A 218 -6.78 8.48 -5.60
N THR A 219 -7.27 8.16 -6.81
CA THR A 219 -6.74 7.05 -7.61
C THR A 219 -5.27 7.26 -7.93
N ALA A 220 -4.89 8.45 -8.41
CA ALA A 220 -3.48 8.76 -8.70
C ALA A 220 -2.59 8.70 -7.44
N ALA A 221 -3.10 9.12 -6.28
CA ALA A 221 -2.37 9.00 -5.02
C ALA A 221 -2.18 7.55 -4.59
N MET A 222 -3.18 6.69 -4.79
CA MET A 222 -3.10 5.26 -4.51
C MET A 222 -2.07 4.58 -5.42
N ASP A 223 -2.08 4.87 -6.72
CA ASP A 223 -1.12 4.30 -7.67
C ASP A 223 0.33 4.65 -7.31
N ARG A 224 0.58 5.92 -6.92
CA ARG A 224 1.91 6.35 -6.47
C ARG A 224 2.35 5.65 -5.18
N LEU A 225 1.44 5.50 -4.23
CA LEU A 225 1.74 4.83 -2.97
C LEU A 225 2.03 3.33 -3.18
N ALA A 226 1.29 2.69 -4.08
CA ALA A 226 1.54 1.31 -4.51
C ALA A 226 2.89 1.15 -5.23
N ALA A 227 3.33 2.18 -5.96
CA ALA A 227 4.67 2.24 -6.56
C ALA A 227 5.80 2.53 -5.55
N GLY A 228 5.49 2.67 -4.26
CA GLY A 228 6.46 2.90 -3.19
C GLY A 228 6.78 4.38 -2.90
N ASP A 229 6.11 5.32 -3.58
CA ASP A 229 6.26 6.74 -3.32
C ASP A 229 5.40 7.19 -2.13
N GLN A 230 6.01 7.16 -0.95
CA GLN A 230 5.40 7.58 0.31
C GLN A 230 5.42 9.10 0.51
N SER A 231 5.98 9.90 -0.42
CA SER A 231 5.97 11.36 -0.33
C SER A 231 4.65 11.98 -0.77
N VAL A 232 3.80 11.20 -1.47
CA VAL A 232 2.55 11.70 -2.05
C VAL A 232 1.61 12.29 -1.00
N ALA A 233 1.08 13.49 -1.27
CA ALA A 233 0.07 14.13 -0.44
C ALA A 233 -1.30 13.56 -0.79
N ILE A 234 -2.05 13.07 0.21
CA ILE A 234 -3.38 12.51 0.00
C ILE A 234 -4.38 13.65 -0.24
N PRO A 235 -4.98 13.76 -1.44
CA PRO A 235 -5.94 14.82 -1.73
C PRO A 235 -7.21 14.61 -0.90
N ALA A 236 -8.02 15.68 -0.76
CA ALA A 236 -9.29 15.62 -0.06
C ALA A 236 -9.24 15.24 1.44
N LEU A 237 -8.06 15.25 2.07
CA LEU A 237 -7.92 15.09 3.51
C LEU A 237 -8.69 16.20 4.26
N GLY A 238 -9.45 15.83 5.29
CA GLY A 238 -10.32 16.76 6.03
C GLY A 238 -11.71 17.00 5.42
N ARG A 239 -12.03 16.43 4.25
CA ARG A 239 -13.43 16.40 3.77
C ARG A 239 -14.31 15.60 4.73
N ARG A 240 -15.57 16.04 4.86
CA ARG A 240 -16.58 15.45 5.76
C ARG A 240 -17.59 14.53 5.05
N ASP A 241 -17.26 14.08 3.85
CA ASP A 241 -18.08 13.18 3.02
C ASP A 241 -17.35 11.85 2.74
N GLU A 242 -17.92 11.00 1.89
CA GLU A 242 -17.40 9.67 1.60
C GLU A 242 -15.98 9.70 1.02
N ILE A 243 -15.68 10.68 0.16
CA ILE A 243 -14.33 10.88 -0.38
C ILE A 243 -13.35 11.25 0.73
N GLY A 244 -13.77 12.05 1.72
CA GLY A 244 -12.95 12.35 2.89
C GLY A 244 -12.69 11.12 3.77
N THR A 245 -13.65 10.21 3.85
CA THR A 245 -13.49 8.93 4.56
C THR A 245 -12.47 8.03 3.84
N MET A 246 -12.51 7.98 2.51
CA MET A 246 -11.50 7.30 1.69
C MET A 246 -10.12 7.93 1.85
N ALA A 247 -10.03 9.27 1.85
CA ALA A 247 -8.78 10.00 2.08
C ALA A 247 -8.16 9.66 3.45
N ALA A 248 -8.98 9.61 4.51
CA ALA A 248 -8.52 9.22 5.84
C ALA A 248 -8.04 7.76 5.90
N ALA A 249 -8.68 6.85 5.16
CA ALA A 249 -8.22 5.46 5.06
C ALA A 249 -6.89 5.34 4.32
N LEU A 250 -6.73 6.05 3.20
CA LEU A 250 -5.49 6.07 2.43
C LEU A 250 -4.33 6.71 3.22
N GLN A 251 -4.62 7.73 4.04
CA GLN A 251 -3.65 8.34 4.94
C GLN A 251 -3.13 7.33 5.99
N ARG A 252 -4.02 6.55 6.62
CA ARG A 252 -3.59 5.47 7.53
C ARG A 252 -2.72 4.45 6.82
N PHE A 253 -3.10 4.04 5.61
CA PHE A 253 -2.31 3.10 4.82
C PHE A 253 -0.89 3.65 4.51
N LYS A 254 -0.77 4.94 4.19
CA LYS A 254 0.54 5.61 4.03
C LYS A 254 1.36 5.60 5.32
N GLU A 255 0.73 5.89 6.46
CA GLU A 255 1.40 5.89 7.77
C GLU A 255 1.90 4.49 8.16
N ASP A 256 1.09 3.46 7.91
CA ASP A 256 1.46 2.06 8.16
C ASP A 256 2.62 1.62 7.25
N ALA A 257 2.61 2.04 5.97
CA ALA A 257 3.71 1.76 5.04
C ALA A 257 5.03 2.45 5.45
N LEU A 258 4.95 3.68 5.99
CA LEU A 258 6.12 4.39 6.53
C LEU A 258 6.67 3.68 7.78
N ARG A 259 5.78 3.24 8.68
CA ARG A 259 6.17 2.49 9.89
C ARG A 259 6.81 1.14 9.56
N ALA A 260 6.24 0.38 8.61
CA ALA A 260 6.81 -0.88 8.17
C ALA A 260 8.25 -0.71 7.64
N ARG A 261 8.49 0.34 6.84
CA ARG A 261 9.83 0.65 6.32
C ARG A 261 10.82 1.05 7.43
N ALA A 262 10.37 1.80 8.43
CA ALA A 262 11.20 2.15 9.59
C ALA A 262 11.57 0.90 10.40
N LEU A 263 10.61 0.00 10.66
CA LEU A 263 10.84 -1.26 11.35
C LEU A 263 11.80 -2.19 10.59
N GLU A 264 11.68 -2.27 9.26
CA GLU A 264 12.64 -3.02 8.41
C GLU A 264 14.06 -2.44 8.49
N ALA A 265 14.19 -1.11 8.47
CA ALA A 265 15.49 -0.44 8.60
C ALA A 265 16.13 -0.69 9.97
N GLU A 266 15.34 -0.61 11.05
CA GLU A 266 15.76 -0.94 12.42
C GLU A 266 16.17 -2.41 12.55
N ALA A 267 15.35 -3.34 12.05
CA ALA A 267 15.65 -4.78 12.07
C ALA A 267 16.92 -5.10 11.25
N GLY A 268 17.10 -4.45 10.10
CA GLY A 268 18.31 -4.59 9.29
C GLY A 268 19.56 -4.04 9.99
N ALA A 269 19.44 -2.92 10.70
CA ALA A 269 20.52 -2.38 11.52
C ALA A 269 20.86 -3.28 12.72
N ALA A 270 19.84 -3.79 13.42
CA ALA A 270 20.01 -4.69 14.55
C ALA A 270 20.67 -6.02 14.14
N ARG A 271 20.26 -6.61 13.00
CA ARG A 271 20.92 -7.81 12.44
C ARG A 271 22.40 -7.54 12.13
N ARG A 272 22.70 -6.44 11.43
CA ARG A 272 24.10 -6.07 11.12
C ARG A 272 24.94 -5.87 12.38
N ALA A 273 24.38 -5.26 13.42
CA ALA A 273 25.06 -5.09 14.70
C ALA A 273 25.32 -6.45 15.39
N ALA A 274 24.32 -7.32 15.45
CA ALA A 274 24.44 -8.65 16.05
C ALA A 274 25.41 -9.56 15.29
N ASP A 275 25.47 -9.47 13.96
CA ASP A 275 26.41 -10.24 13.14
C ASP A 275 27.84 -9.72 13.34
N ALA A 276 28.03 -8.41 13.45
CA ALA A 276 29.34 -7.82 13.75
C ALA A 276 29.83 -8.19 15.16
N GLU A 277 28.94 -8.25 16.15
CA GLU A 277 29.26 -8.68 17.50
C GLU A 277 29.64 -10.17 17.54
N ARG A 278 28.88 -11.02 16.85
CA ARG A 278 29.20 -12.45 16.71
C ARG A 278 30.56 -12.67 16.05
N ALA A 279 30.87 -11.96 14.97
CA ALA A 279 32.16 -12.05 14.29
C ALA A 279 33.34 -11.64 15.19
N ARG A 280 33.16 -10.61 16.03
CA ARG A 280 34.19 -10.20 17.01
C ARG A 280 34.41 -11.27 18.07
N ALA A 281 33.32 -11.79 18.64
CA ALA A 281 33.40 -12.84 19.66
C ALA A 281 34.02 -14.14 19.12
N GLU A 282 33.76 -14.51 17.86
CA GLU A 282 34.41 -15.64 17.20
C GLU A 282 35.90 -15.40 16.97
N ALA A 283 36.30 -14.19 16.55
CA ALA A 283 37.71 -13.84 16.37
C ALA A 283 38.50 -13.88 17.70
N ASP A 284 37.93 -13.32 18.77
CA ASP A 284 38.56 -13.32 20.10
C ASP A 284 38.73 -14.76 20.63
N ARG A 285 37.72 -15.63 20.42
CA ARG A 285 37.80 -17.05 20.78
C ARG A 285 38.85 -17.81 19.96
N ALA A 286 38.95 -17.53 18.67
CA ALA A 286 39.93 -18.18 17.80
C ALA A 286 41.37 -17.81 18.21
N GLU A 287 41.62 -16.54 18.54
CA GLU A 287 42.92 -16.08 19.04
C GLU A 287 43.27 -16.73 20.39
N ALA A 288 42.32 -16.75 21.34
CA ALA A 288 42.53 -17.40 22.64
C ALA A 288 42.81 -18.91 22.50
N ALA A 289 42.09 -19.60 21.61
CA ALA A 289 42.32 -21.01 21.33
C ALA A 289 43.71 -21.27 20.71
N HIS A 290 44.17 -20.37 19.83
CA HIS A 290 45.49 -20.47 19.23
C HIS A 290 46.61 -20.28 20.27
N GLN A 291 46.47 -19.29 21.16
CA GLN A 291 47.40 -19.07 22.27
C GLN A 291 47.43 -20.25 23.24
N GLN A 292 46.26 -20.82 23.57
CA GLN A 292 46.19 -22.01 24.42
C GLN A 292 46.86 -23.23 23.76
N ALA A 293 46.61 -23.47 22.47
CA ALA A 293 47.22 -24.56 21.73
C ALA A 293 48.75 -24.43 21.67
N GLU A 294 49.27 -23.22 21.49
CA GLU A 294 50.71 -22.93 21.52
C GLU A 294 51.33 -23.25 22.88
N VAL A 295 50.69 -22.84 23.98
CA VAL A 295 51.16 -23.11 25.34
C VAL A 295 51.16 -24.60 25.64
N VAL A 296 50.06 -25.30 25.32
CA VAL A 296 49.95 -26.76 25.52
C VAL A 296 51.00 -27.50 24.69
N GLY A 297 51.19 -27.11 23.43
CA GLY A 297 52.22 -27.69 22.55
C GLY A 297 53.63 -27.51 23.11
N ALA A 298 53.97 -26.30 23.54
CA ALA A 298 55.29 -26.02 24.12
C ALA A 298 55.56 -26.81 25.41
N ILE A 299 54.56 -26.96 26.29
CA ILE A 299 54.70 -27.78 27.50
C ILE A 299 54.80 -29.27 27.15
N ALA A 300 54.02 -29.76 26.19
CA ALA A 300 54.08 -31.15 25.74
C ALA A 300 55.48 -31.47 25.18
N ASP A 301 56.02 -30.61 24.31
CA ASP A 301 57.38 -30.73 23.77
C ASP A 301 58.43 -30.69 24.90
N GLY A 302 58.25 -29.80 25.89
CA GLY A 302 59.14 -29.74 27.06
C GLY A 302 59.12 -31.01 27.91
N LEU A 303 57.93 -31.58 28.14
CA LEU A 303 57.76 -32.83 28.88
C LEU A 303 58.31 -34.04 28.12
N ASP A 304 58.17 -34.06 26.78
CA ASP A 304 58.75 -35.11 25.94
C ASP A 304 60.28 -35.10 26.01
N ARG A 305 60.91 -33.92 25.94
CA ARG A 305 62.36 -33.77 26.14
C ARG A 305 62.81 -34.23 27.52
N LEU A 306 62.06 -33.89 28.56
CA LEU A 306 62.31 -34.37 29.91
C LEU A 306 62.24 -35.90 30.01
N ALA A 307 61.25 -36.52 29.36
CA ALA A 307 61.10 -37.98 29.31
C ALA A 307 62.30 -38.67 28.64
N HIS A 308 62.95 -38.00 27.69
CA HIS A 308 64.20 -38.44 27.06
C HIS A 308 65.47 -38.08 27.86
N GLY A 309 65.32 -37.52 29.07
CA GLY A 309 66.43 -37.22 29.98
C GLY A 309 67.10 -35.85 29.74
N ASP A 310 66.55 -35.00 28.87
CA ASP A 310 67.04 -33.64 28.69
C ASP A 310 66.51 -32.72 29.80
N LEU A 311 67.40 -32.42 30.75
CA LEU A 311 67.14 -31.53 31.88
C LEU A 311 67.65 -30.11 31.65
N VAL A 312 68.30 -29.85 30.52
CA VAL A 312 68.93 -28.56 30.21
C VAL A 312 68.01 -27.68 29.37
N SER A 313 67.13 -28.28 28.57
CA SER A 313 66.10 -27.55 27.82
C SER A 313 65.25 -26.65 28.72
N ARG A 314 64.88 -25.46 28.21
CA ARG A 314 64.00 -24.50 28.88
C ARG A 314 62.95 -23.99 27.89
N LEU A 315 61.80 -23.57 28.43
CA LEU A 315 60.79 -22.85 27.67
C LEU A 315 61.17 -21.36 27.65
N ASP A 316 61.88 -20.92 26.60
CA ASP A 316 62.45 -19.56 26.50
C ASP A 316 61.49 -18.53 25.90
N ARG A 317 60.53 -18.97 25.07
CA ARG A 317 59.53 -18.08 24.48
C ARG A 317 58.53 -17.66 25.55
N ALA A 318 58.34 -16.35 25.71
CA ALA A 318 57.34 -15.80 26.63
C ALA A 318 55.93 -16.23 26.19
N PHE A 319 55.10 -16.62 27.15
CA PHE A 319 53.69 -16.92 26.90
C PHE A 319 52.84 -15.66 27.12
N ALA A 320 51.57 -15.72 26.73
CA ALA A 320 50.62 -14.68 27.12
C ALA A 320 50.57 -14.56 28.66
N SER A 321 50.23 -13.37 29.15
CA SER A 321 50.31 -13.03 30.59
C SER A 321 49.57 -14.04 31.49
N GLU A 322 48.45 -14.60 31.02
CA GLU A 322 47.67 -15.61 31.73
C GLU A 322 48.34 -16.99 31.85
N TYR A 323 49.27 -17.33 30.94
CA TYR A 323 49.98 -18.61 30.91
C TYR A 323 51.44 -18.53 31.35
N GLU A 324 51.97 -17.33 31.57
CA GLU A 324 53.38 -17.11 31.92
C GLU A 324 53.80 -17.86 33.21
N LYS A 325 52.86 -18.02 34.15
CA LYS A 325 53.06 -18.83 35.35
C LYS A 325 53.39 -20.29 35.03
N LEU A 326 52.74 -20.90 34.03
CA LEU A 326 53.00 -22.30 33.66
C LEU A 326 54.43 -22.48 33.12
N ARG A 327 54.90 -21.53 32.29
CA ARG A 327 56.27 -21.52 31.78
C ARG A 327 57.29 -21.44 32.92
N ALA A 328 57.06 -20.52 33.86
CA ALA A 328 57.92 -20.32 35.02
C ALA A 328 57.96 -21.57 35.92
N ASP A 329 56.79 -22.16 36.21
CA ASP A 329 56.66 -23.38 37.02
C ASP A 329 57.38 -24.57 36.38
N PHE A 330 57.23 -24.78 35.05
CA PHE A 330 57.94 -25.84 34.31
C PHE A 330 59.46 -25.68 34.38
N ASN A 331 59.97 -24.48 34.05
CA ASN A 331 61.40 -24.19 34.08
C ASN A 331 61.98 -24.31 35.50
N GLY A 332 61.21 -23.88 36.51
CA GLY A 332 61.58 -24.02 37.93
C GLY A 332 61.65 -25.49 38.38
N ALA A 333 60.73 -26.33 37.92
CA ALA A 333 60.75 -27.77 38.20
C ALA A 333 61.98 -28.45 37.57
N LEU A 334 62.29 -28.16 36.29
CA LEU A 334 63.46 -28.70 35.61
C LEU A 334 64.77 -28.29 36.30
N ALA A 335 64.88 -27.01 36.71
CA ALA A 335 66.06 -26.53 37.42
C ALA A 335 66.30 -27.27 38.75
N ARG A 336 65.23 -27.54 39.52
CA ARG A 336 65.32 -28.31 40.77
C ARG A 336 65.74 -29.75 40.51
N LEU A 337 65.17 -30.39 39.49
CA LEU A 337 65.51 -31.78 39.14
C LEU A 337 66.96 -31.90 38.66
N GLN A 338 67.43 -30.95 37.84
CA GLN A 338 68.83 -30.85 37.42
C GLN A 338 69.77 -30.72 38.62
N GLN A 339 69.42 -29.87 39.59
CA GLN A 339 70.20 -29.70 40.83
C GLN A 339 70.25 -31.01 41.64
N THR A 340 69.13 -31.71 41.78
CA THR A 340 69.07 -33.00 42.49
C THR A 340 69.98 -34.04 41.83
N LEU A 341 69.95 -34.17 40.50
CA LEU A 341 70.81 -35.13 39.80
C LEU A 341 72.29 -34.75 39.83
N ALA A 342 72.62 -33.46 39.81
CA ALA A 342 73.98 -32.99 40.02
C ALA A 342 74.52 -33.40 41.40
N MET A 343 73.70 -33.29 42.46
CA MET A 343 74.07 -33.76 43.80
C MET A 343 74.29 -35.28 43.85
N VAL A 344 73.44 -36.07 43.18
CA VAL A 344 73.59 -37.53 43.09
C VAL A 344 74.90 -37.90 42.38
N ALA A 345 75.23 -37.22 41.28
CA ALA A 345 76.47 -37.43 40.55
C ALA A 345 77.70 -37.10 41.41
N GLN A 346 77.65 -35.97 42.14
CA GLN A 346 78.72 -35.56 43.06
C GLN A 346 78.93 -36.61 44.18
N ASN A 347 77.86 -37.06 44.82
CA ASN A 347 77.93 -38.08 45.88
C ASN A 347 78.47 -39.41 45.35
N SER A 348 78.06 -39.81 44.13
CA SER A 348 78.58 -41.02 43.49
C SER A 348 80.08 -40.91 43.17
N GLY A 349 80.55 -39.71 42.80
CA GLY A 349 81.98 -39.41 42.62
C GLY A 349 82.76 -39.52 43.94
N ALA A 350 82.22 -38.97 45.03
CA ALA A 350 82.82 -39.06 46.35
C ALA A 350 82.92 -40.52 46.85
N ILE A 351 81.87 -41.33 46.66
CA ILE A 351 81.88 -42.78 46.98
C ILE A 351 82.95 -43.51 46.16
N ARG A 352 83.08 -43.21 44.87
CA ARG A 352 84.10 -43.83 44.00
C ARG A 352 85.52 -43.48 44.46
N SER A 353 85.75 -42.24 44.87
CA SER A 353 87.04 -41.82 45.43
C SER A 353 87.33 -42.55 46.75
N GLY A 354 86.36 -42.56 47.67
CA GLY A 354 86.51 -43.23 48.97
C GLY A 354 86.71 -44.75 48.86
N THR A 355 86.03 -45.41 47.92
CA THR A 355 86.28 -46.83 47.63
C THR A 355 87.66 -47.09 47.03
N GLY A 356 88.20 -46.16 46.24
CA GLY A 356 89.59 -46.20 45.77
C GLY A 356 90.61 -46.10 46.91
N GLU A 357 90.39 -45.17 47.85
CA GLU A 357 91.24 -45.03 49.05
C GLU A 357 91.20 -46.27 49.94
N ILE A 358 90.00 -46.84 50.17
CA ILE A 358 89.83 -48.08 50.95
C ILE A 358 90.58 -49.24 50.29
N THR A 359 90.50 -49.37 48.96
CA THR A 359 91.20 -50.43 48.23
C THR A 359 92.71 -50.29 48.40
N SER A 360 93.25 -49.08 48.27
CA SER A 360 94.69 -48.82 48.49
C SER A 360 95.12 -49.12 49.93
N ALA A 361 94.31 -48.73 50.91
CA ALA A 361 94.59 -49.01 52.31
C ALA A 361 94.55 -50.51 52.64
N ALA A 362 93.62 -51.25 52.02
CA ALA A 362 93.53 -52.70 52.14
C ALA A 362 94.76 -53.41 51.55
N ASP A 363 95.24 -52.98 50.38
CA ASP A 363 96.46 -53.51 49.75
C ASP A 363 97.71 -53.28 50.61
N ASP A 364 97.85 -52.08 51.19
CA ASP A 364 98.96 -51.77 52.08
C ASP A 364 98.92 -52.56 53.39
N LEU A 365 97.72 -52.76 53.96
CA LEU A 365 97.56 -53.61 55.13
C LEU A 365 97.92 -55.07 54.80
N SER A 366 97.47 -55.59 53.67
CA SER A 366 97.80 -56.94 53.21
C SER A 366 99.31 -57.14 53.11
N ARG A 367 100.03 -56.21 52.44
CA ARG A 367 101.50 -56.25 52.35
C ARG A 367 102.17 -56.20 53.72
N ARG A 368 101.68 -55.36 54.64
CA ARG A 368 102.20 -55.30 56.02
C ARG A 368 101.94 -56.60 56.78
N THR A 369 100.77 -57.20 56.61
CA THR A 369 100.44 -58.49 57.25
C THR A 369 101.32 -59.61 56.73
N GLU A 370 101.60 -59.67 55.42
CA GLU A 370 102.57 -60.61 54.83
C GLU A 370 103.98 -60.40 55.41
N GLN A 371 104.41 -59.15 55.53
CA GLN A 371 105.74 -58.82 56.04
C GLN A 371 105.87 -59.13 57.54
N GLN A 372 104.82 -58.89 58.33
CA GLN A 372 104.77 -59.30 59.74
C GLN A 372 104.76 -60.82 59.91
N ALA A 373 104.04 -61.55 59.03
CA ALA A 373 104.05 -63.01 59.04
C ALA A 373 105.46 -63.54 58.77
N ALA A 374 106.17 -62.99 57.78
CA ALA A 374 107.56 -63.35 57.49
C ALA A 374 108.51 -63.07 58.67
N SER A 375 108.40 -61.90 59.31
CA SER A 375 109.21 -61.60 60.51
C SER A 375 108.90 -62.51 61.70
N LEU A 376 107.64 -62.95 61.86
CA LEU A 376 107.26 -63.94 62.87
C LEU A 376 107.86 -65.32 62.58
N GLU A 377 107.88 -65.73 61.31
CA GLU A 377 108.50 -66.98 60.86
C GLU A 377 110.01 -66.99 61.12
N GLU A 378 110.68 -65.86 60.84
CA GLU A 378 112.11 -65.66 61.14
C GLU A 378 112.39 -65.66 62.66
N THR A 379 111.50 -65.05 63.46
CA THR A 379 111.59 -65.07 64.92
C THR A 379 111.40 -66.49 65.49
N ALA A 380 110.49 -67.27 64.92
CA ALA A 380 110.27 -68.66 65.31
C ALA A 380 111.50 -69.53 64.99
N ALA A 381 112.10 -69.36 63.81
CA ALA A 381 113.35 -70.05 63.45
C ALA A 381 114.51 -69.68 64.39
N ALA A 382 114.64 -68.39 64.75
CA ALA A 382 115.63 -67.95 65.73
C ALA A 382 115.37 -68.52 67.13
N LEU A 383 114.10 -68.64 67.54
CA LEU A 383 113.72 -69.29 68.80
C LEU A 383 114.06 -70.79 68.82
N ASP A 384 113.89 -71.50 67.71
CA ASP A 384 114.31 -72.89 67.58
C ASP A 384 115.83 -73.05 67.71
N GLU A 385 116.60 -72.12 67.12
CA GLU A 385 118.07 -72.11 67.23
C GLU A 385 118.54 -71.79 68.66
N ILE A 386 117.90 -70.85 69.34
CA ILE A 386 118.16 -70.55 70.76
C ILE A 386 117.83 -71.78 71.62
N THR A 387 116.69 -72.42 71.39
CA THR A 387 116.26 -73.62 72.15
C THR A 387 117.25 -74.78 71.95
N ALA A 388 117.75 -74.98 70.73
CA ALA A 388 118.82 -75.95 70.45
C ALA A 388 120.12 -75.61 71.19
N THR A 389 120.50 -74.33 71.22
CA THR A 389 121.70 -73.85 71.93
C THR A 389 121.58 -74.01 73.44
N VAL A 390 120.42 -73.70 74.03
CA VAL A 390 120.12 -73.92 75.44
C VAL A 390 120.18 -75.41 75.78
N ARG A 391 119.61 -76.29 74.95
CA ARG A 391 119.68 -77.75 75.13
C ARG A 391 121.12 -78.26 75.12
N LYS A 392 121.94 -77.78 74.18
CA LYS A 392 123.38 -78.08 74.08
C LYS A 392 124.16 -77.57 75.29
N THR A 393 123.81 -76.39 75.79
CA THR A 393 124.41 -75.79 77.00
C THR A 393 124.06 -76.58 78.26
N ALA A 394 122.81 -77.03 78.40
CA ALA A 394 122.37 -77.90 79.49
C ALA A 394 123.05 -79.28 79.46
N GLU A 395 123.25 -79.87 78.28
CA GLU A 395 124.06 -81.09 78.11
C GLU A 395 125.52 -80.89 78.50
N GLY A 396 126.11 -79.75 78.10
CA GLY A 396 127.46 -79.36 78.50
C GLY A 396 127.60 -79.19 80.01
N ALA A 397 126.62 -78.54 80.66
CA ALA A 397 126.57 -78.38 82.10
C ALA A 397 126.44 -79.73 82.85
N ARG A 398 125.62 -80.67 82.34
CA ARG A 398 125.52 -82.04 82.88
C ARG A 398 126.83 -82.82 82.74
N HIS A 399 127.53 -82.67 81.61
CA HIS A 399 128.86 -83.25 81.43
C HIS A 399 129.87 -82.67 82.41
N ALA A 400 129.86 -81.35 82.62
CA ALA A 400 130.72 -80.69 83.59
C ALA A 400 130.42 -81.15 85.04
N ASP A 401 129.14 -81.24 85.43
CA ASP A 401 128.73 -81.78 86.73
C ASP A 401 129.22 -83.22 86.94
N ALA A 402 129.05 -84.08 85.93
CA ALA A 402 129.54 -85.46 85.99
C ALA A 402 131.07 -85.53 86.14
N ALA A 403 131.81 -84.67 85.44
CA ALA A 403 133.26 -84.57 85.56
C ALA A 403 133.69 -84.09 86.96
N VAL A 404 133.01 -83.07 87.52
CA VAL A 404 133.25 -82.57 88.88
C VAL A 404 132.93 -83.64 89.94
N ARG A 405 131.82 -84.38 89.81
CA ARG A 405 131.50 -85.49 90.73
C ARG A 405 132.55 -86.60 90.69
N LYS A 406 133.07 -86.94 89.50
CA LYS A 406 134.15 -87.93 89.34
C LYS A 406 135.46 -87.45 89.97
N ALA A 407 135.81 -86.18 89.80
CA ALA A 407 136.97 -85.57 90.44
C ALA A 407 136.85 -85.55 91.98
N LYS A 408 135.67 -85.19 92.51
CA LYS A 408 135.36 -85.25 93.96
C LYS A 408 135.53 -86.65 94.53
N ALA A 409 134.99 -87.67 93.86
CA ALA A 409 135.13 -89.06 94.27
C ALA A 409 136.60 -89.51 94.28
N GLY A 410 137.38 -89.13 93.26
CA GLY A 410 138.83 -89.41 93.22
C GLY A 410 139.60 -88.72 94.35
N ALA A 411 139.23 -87.48 94.71
CA ALA A 411 139.85 -86.75 95.82
C ALA A 411 139.49 -87.37 97.19
N GLU A 412 138.24 -87.82 97.38
CA GLU A 412 137.79 -88.52 98.60
C GLU A 412 138.51 -89.86 98.78
N ASP A 413 138.71 -90.62 97.70
CA ASP A 413 139.44 -91.90 97.69
C ASP A 413 140.93 -91.68 98.03
N SER A 414 141.57 -90.69 97.37
CA SER A 414 142.96 -90.28 97.67
C SER A 414 143.11 -89.84 99.14
N GLY A 415 142.14 -89.08 99.68
CA GLY A 415 142.13 -88.67 101.08
C GLY A 415 141.96 -89.84 102.07
N ARG A 416 141.29 -90.92 101.67
CA ARG A 416 141.19 -92.16 102.47
C ARG A 416 142.53 -92.91 102.51
N VAL A 417 143.21 -93.02 101.37
CA VAL A 417 144.53 -93.65 101.24
C VAL A 417 145.58 -92.91 102.07
N VAL A 418 145.59 -91.57 102.02
CA VAL A 418 146.51 -90.75 102.83
C VAL A 418 146.26 -90.92 104.33
N ARG A 419 144.99 -90.99 104.78
CA ARG A 419 144.66 -91.25 106.20
C ARG A 419 145.12 -92.63 106.67
N GLN A 420 144.91 -93.67 105.88
CA GLN A 420 145.41 -95.02 106.18
C GLN A 420 146.94 -95.08 106.25
N ALA A 421 147.64 -94.32 105.40
CA ALA A 421 149.10 -94.26 105.41
C ALA A 421 149.66 -93.53 106.66
N VAL A 422 148.96 -92.51 107.17
CA VAL A 422 149.36 -91.78 108.39
C VAL A 422 149.14 -92.62 109.65
N GLU A 423 148.03 -93.37 109.74
CA GLU A 423 147.76 -94.24 110.90
C GLU A 423 148.76 -95.40 111.01
N ALA A 424 149.24 -95.93 109.88
CA ALA A 424 150.20 -97.04 109.86
C ALA A 424 151.63 -96.65 110.30
N MET A 425 151.96 -95.35 110.38
CA MET A 425 153.30 -94.88 110.80
C MET A 425 153.40 -94.53 112.29
N ASN A 426 152.30 -94.55 113.05
CA ASN A 426 152.26 -94.22 114.48
C ASN A 426 152.08 -95.44 115.41
N GLY A 427 152.31 -96.65 114.89
CA GLY A 427 152.23 -97.92 115.61
C GLY A 427 153.52 -98.70 115.58
#